data_AF-A0A0D8XLK2-F1
#
_entry.id   AF-A0A0D8XLK2-F1
#
_cell.length_a   1.000
_cell.length_b   1.000
_cell.length_c   1.000
_cell.angle_alpha   90.00
_cell.angle_beta   90.00
_cell.angle_gamma   90.00
#
_symmetry.space_group_name_H-M   'P 1'
#
loop_
_entity.id
_entity.type
_entity.pdbx_description
1 polymer ?
#
loop_
_entity_poly.entity_id
_entity_poly.type
_entity_poly.pdbx_seq_one_letter_code
_entity_poly.pdbx_strand_id
1 'polypeptide(L)'
;MDPSDKSLLRLLSGKAAGTVAIFDKGDYYCCYGNDAVLLATEIFLSDVCLKTLTVGGETLQYITMNNGQYQRTVRELLMFMRYRIELYKLEDDKWEMKAKVFWIMN
;
A
#
# COMPACT_ATOMS: atom_id res chain seq x y z
N MET A 1 16.07 11.74 9.35
CA MET A 1 14.98 10.95 8.76
C MET A 1 15.64 9.76 8.08
N ASP A 2 15.17 8.56 8.39
CA ASP A 2 15.70 7.33 7.83
C ASP A 2 15.53 7.30 6.29
N PRO A 3 16.45 6.71 5.49
CA PRO A 3 16.29 6.62 4.04
C PRO A 3 15.00 5.89 3.62
N SER A 4 14.55 4.90 4.40
CA SER A 4 13.34 4.15 4.09
C SER A 4 12.09 5.00 4.34
N ASP A 5 12.09 5.79 5.41
CA ASP A 5 11.04 6.78 5.70
C ASP A 5 10.94 7.83 4.58
N LYS A 6 12.08 8.37 4.14
CA LYS A 6 12.13 9.38 3.08
C LYS A 6 11.65 8.82 1.74
N SER A 7 12.04 7.60 1.40
CA SER A 7 11.56 6.94 0.18
C SER A 7 10.07 6.63 0.26
N LEU A 8 9.57 6.17 1.41
CA LEU A 8 8.14 5.93 1.65
C LEU A 8 7.31 7.18 1.39
N LEU A 9 7.62 8.31 2.04
CA LEU A 9 6.85 9.55 1.87
C LEU A 9 6.88 10.06 0.42
N ARG A 10 8.02 9.94 -0.25
CA ARG A 10 8.15 10.30 -1.67
C ARG A 10 7.24 9.44 -2.56
N LEU A 11 7.15 8.14 -2.31
CA LEU A 11 6.31 7.24 -3.10
C LEU A 11 4.82 7.52 -2.87
N LEU A 12 4.42 7.74 -1.61
CA LEU A 12 3.03 8.04 -1.27
C LEU A 12 2.54 9.35 -1.91
N SER A 13 3.39 10.38 -1.96
CA SER A 13 3.09 11.68 -2.58
C SER A 13 3.21 11.68 -4.12
N GLY A 14 4.04 10.79 -4.68
CA GLY A 14 4.35 10.77 -6.12
C GLY A 14 3.49 9.81 -6.95
N LYS A 15 2.69 8.93 -6.33
CA LYS A 15 1.89 7.94 -7.07
C LYS A 15 0.70 8.59 -7.81
N ALA A 16 0.38 8.05 -8.99
CA ALA A 16 -0.74 8.53 -9.79
C ALA A 16 -2.10 8.25 -9.10
N ALA A 17 -3.10 9.10 -9.36
CA ALA A 17 -4.46 8.90 -8.85
C ALA A 17 -5.05 7.55 -9.31
N GLY A 18 -5.75 6.82 -8.44
CA GLY A 18 -6.24 5.48 -8.78
C GLY A 18 -5.14 4.41 -8.80
N THR A 19 -4.03 4.65 -8.09
CA THR A 19 -2.99 3.65 -7.81
C THR A 19 -2.93 3.38 -6.31
N VAL A 20 -2.96 2.11 -5.90
CA VAL A 20 -2.69 1.65 -4.54
C VAL A 20 -1.24 1.17 -4.45
N ALA A 21 -0.50 1.70 -3.48
CA ALA A 21 0.85 1.24 -3.16
C ALA A 21 0.81 0.21 -2.03
N ILE A 22 1.29 -1.00 -2.31
CA ILE A 22 1.41 -2.10 -1.35
C ILE A 22 2.90 -2.34 -1.09
N PHE A 23 3.27 -2.52 0.17
CA PHE A 23 4.65 -2.67 0.62
C PHE A 23 4.85 -4.07 1.19
N ASP A 24 5.65 -4.88 0.52
CA ASP A 24 6.09 -6.21 0.96
C ASP A 24 7.13 -6.06 2.09
N LYS A 25 6.80 -6.62 3.26
CA LYS A 25 7.63 -6.63 4.47
C LYS A 25 8.29 -8.00 4.72
N GLY A 26 8.20 -8.92 3.76
CA GLY A 26 8.65 -10.31 3.87
C GLY A 26 7.54 -11.23 4.37
N ASP A 27 7.16 -11.07 5.64
CA ASP A 27 6.16 -11.96 6.27
C ASP A 27 4.72 -11.47 6.12
N TYR A 28 4.56 -10.17 5.81
CA TYR A 28 3.27 -9.51 5.67
C TYR A 28 3.40 -8.35 4.67
N TYR A 29 2.25 -7.73 4.36
CA TYR A 29 2.15 -6.58 3.48
C TYR A 29 1.59 -5.38 4.21
N CYS A 30 1.91 -4.17 3.75
CA CYS A 30 1.40 -2.93 4.31
C CYS A 30 0.85 -1.99 3.24
N CYS A 31 -0.14 -1.19 3.63
CA CYS A 31 -0.54 0.04 2.93
C CYS A 31 -0.53 1.19 3.92
N TYR A 32 -0.28 2.41 3.44
CA TYR A 32 -0.14 3.62 4.26
C TYR A 32 -1.03 4.76 3.74
N GLY A 33 -1.34 5.71 4.62
CA GLY A 33 -2.12 6.90 4.32
C GLY A 33 -3.48 6.56 3.68
N ASN A 34 -3.82 7.27 2.61
CA ASN A 34 -5.09 7.11 1.89
C ASN A 34 -5.33 5.68 1.40
N ASP A 35 -4.28 4.93 1.07
CA ASP A 35 -4.42 3.53 0.63
C ASP A 35 -4.85 2.63 1.78
N ALA A 36 -4.35 2.87 3.00
CA ALA A 36 -4.80 2.15 4.19
C ALA A 36 -6.27 2.43 4.49
N VAL A 37 -6.68 3.70 4.40
CA VAL A 37 -8.07 4.13 4.62
C VAL A 37 -9.00 3.52 3.57
N LEU A 38 -8.60 3.53 2.30
CA LEU A 38 -9.34 2.88 1.22
C LEU A 38 -9.58 1.40 1.51
N LEU A 39 -8.53 0.67 1.90
CA LEU A 39 -8.63 -0.75 2.23
C LEU A 39 -9.56 -0.99 3.42
N ALA A 40 -9.47 -0.17 4.47
CA ALA A 40 -10.33 -0.27 5.64
C ALA A 40 -11.81 -0.11 5.26
N THR A 41 -12.13 0.92 4.47
CA THR A 41 -13.50 1.28 4.11
C THR A 41 -14.10 0.37 3.05
N GLU A 42 -13.36 0.02 2.00
CA GLU A 42 -13.93 -0.62 0.81
C GLU A 42 -13.67 -2.13 0.75
N ILE A 43 -12.60 -2.62 1.39
CA ILE A 43 -12.19 -4.03 1.28
C ILE A 43 -12.44 -4.78 2.59
N PHE A 44 -11.98 -4.24 3.71
CA PHE A 44 -12.13 -4.87 5.02
C PHE A 44 -13.44 -4.48 5.71
N LEU A 45 -14.11 -3.42 5.25
CA LEU A 45 -15.37 -2.91 5.80
C LEU A 45 -15.27 -2.67 7.32
N SER A 46 -14.08 -2.26 7.79
CA SER A 46 -13.77 -2.06 9.20
C SER A 46 -12.52 -1.20 9.36
N ASP A 47 -12.57 -0.25 10.30
CA ASP A 47 -11.46 0.61 10.71
C ASP A 47 -10.64 0.02 11.86
N VAL A 48 -11.05 -1.09 12.47
CA VAL A 48 -10.36 -1.74 13.60
C VAL A 48 -8.91 -2.12 13.25
N CYS A 49 -8.63 -2.38 11.97
CA CYS A 49 -7.28 -2.71 11.51
C CYS A 49 -6.40 -1.48 11.22
N LEU A 50 -6.97 -0.27 11.17
CA LEU A 50 -6.20 0.96 10.96
C LEU A 50 -5.40 1.31 12.21
N LYS A 51 -4.09 1.36 12.03
CA LYS A 51 -3.13 1.78 13.05
C LYS A 51 -2.50 3.10 12.63
N THR A 52 -1.82 3.76 13.56
CA THR A 52 -1.13 5.03 13.31
C THR A 52 0.36 4.85 13.55
N LEU A 53 1.19 5.48 12.74
CA LEU A 53 2.63 5.57 12.95
C LEU A 53 3.17 6.92 12.44
N THR A 54 4.31 7.37 12.98
CA THR A 54 4.95 8.63 12.56
C THR A 54 6.19 8.33 11.73
N VAL A 55 6.20 8.80 10.47
CA VAL A 55 7.30 8.67 9.50
C VAL A 55 7.87 10.05 9.24
N GLY A 56 9.14 10.28 9.60
CA GLY A 56 9.83 11.56 9.39
C GLY A 56 9.03 12.82 9.76
N GLY A 57 8.26 12.76 10.84
CA GLY A 57 7.45 13.87 11.35
C GLY A 57 6.01 13.91 10.84
N GLU A 58 5.64 13.08 9.87
CA GLU A 58 4.27 12.93 9.38
C GLU A 58 3.57 11.75 10.06
N THR A 59 2.39 11.97 10.61
CA THR A 59 1.55 10.91 11.18
C THR A 59 0.68 10.29 10.09
N LEU A 60 0.87 9.01 9.83
CA LEU A 60 0.17 8.25 8.81
C LEU A 60 -0.67 7.13 9.43
N GLN A 61 -1.84 6.88 8.86
CA GLN A 61 -2.57 5.64 9.10
C GLN A 61 -1.98 4.52 8.25
N TYR A 62 -2.04 3.27 8.73
CA TYR A 62 -1.57 2.11 7.99
C TYR A 62 -2.37 0.86 8.36
N ILE A 63 -2.36 -0.11 7.44
CA ILE A 63 -2.88 -1.47 7.64
C ILE A 63 -1.79 -2.48 7.35
N THR A 64 -1.77 -3.56 8.12
CA THR A 64 -0.98 -4.78 7.84
C THR A 64 -1.90 -5.87 7.29
N MET A 65 -1.44 -6.62 6.29
CA MET A 65 -2.16 -7.72 5.66
C MET A 65 -1.30 -8.98 5.68
N ASN A 66 -1.87 -10.10 6.11
CA ASN A 66 -1.27 -11.40 5.84
C ASN A 66 -1.42 -11.78 4.34
N ASN A 67 -0.84 -12.91 3.93
CA ASN A 67 -0.89 -13.35 2.53
C ASN A 67 -2.33 -13.48 2.00
N GLY A 68 -3.24 -14.10 2.76
CA GLY A 68 -4.65 -14.24 2.34
C GLY A 68 -5.36 -12.90 2.15
N GLN A 69 -5.16 -11.95 3.07
CA GLN A 69 -5.72 -10.59 2.98
C GLN A 69 -5.12 -9.82 1.80
N TYR A 70 -3.82 -10.00 1.53
CA TYR A 70 -3.16 -9.41 0.37
C TYR A 70 -3.75 -9.95 -0.95
N GLN A 71 -3.91 -11.27 -1.09
CA GLN A 71 -4.50 -11.87 -2.30
C GLN A 71 -5.93 -11.39 -2.53
N ARG A 72 -6.74 -11.28 -1.46
CA ARG A 72 -8.08 -10.69 -1.54
C ARG A 72 -8.00 -9.24 -2.01
N THR A 73 -7.15 -8.43 -1.38
CA THR A 73 -6.99 -7.01 -1.69
C THR A 73 -6.61 -6.79 -3.16
N VAL A 74 -5.63 -7.54 -3.66
CA VAL A 74 -5.20 -7.46 -5.07
C VAL A 74 -6.36 -7.78 -6.01
N ARG A 75 -7.14 -8.83 -5.71
CA ARG A 75 -8.32 -9.20 -6.50
C ARG A 75 -9.36 -8.08 -6.52
N GLU A 76 -9.73 -7.56 -5.36
CA GLU A 76 -10.75 -6.52 -5.24
C GLU A 76 -10.37 -5.25 -6.02
N LEU A 77 -9.14 -4.79 -5.80
CA LEU A 77 -8.60 -3.59 -6.45
C LEU A 77 -8.56 -3.73 -7.97
N LEU A 78 -8.05 -4.86 -8.49
CA LEU A 78 -7.90 -5.05 -9.93
C LEU A 78 -9.23 -5.32 -10.64
N MET A 79 -10.07 -6.20 -10.08
CA MET A 79 -11.25 -6.71 -10.78
C MET A 79 -12.47 -5.82 -10.62
N PHE A 80 -12.73 -5.29 -9.42
CA PHE A 80 -13.97 -4.57 -9.13
C PHE A 80 -13.75 -3.06 -9.12
N MET A 81 -12.66 -2.60 -8.48
CA MET A 81 -12.42 -1.18 -8.30
C MET A 81 -11.62 -0.55 -9.46
N ARG A 82 -11.05 -1.38 -10.35
CA ARG A 82 -10.22 -0.97 -11.50
C ARG A 82 -9.03 -0.08 -11.10
N TYR A 83 -8.50 -0.28 -9.91
CA TYR A 83 -7.28 0.38 -9.45
C TYR A 83 -6.05 -0.25 -10.09
N ARG A 84 -4.99 0.54 -10.14
CA ARG A 84 -3.64 0.07 -10.42
C ARG A 84 -2.97 -0.29 -9.11
N ILE A 85 -2.10 -1.28 -9.12
CA ILE A 85 -1.34 -1.70 -7.95
C ILE A 85 0.15 -1.52 -8.25
N GLU A 86 0.85 -0.89 -7.32
CA GLU A 86 2.31 -0.87 -7.28
C GLU A 86 2.76 -1.64 -6.04
N LEU A 87 3.57 -2.69 -6.24
CA LEU A 87 4.16 -3.48 -5.17
C LEU A 87 5.59 -3.01 -4.94
N TYR A 88 5.92 -2.65 -3.71
CA TYR A 88 7.24 -2.19 -3.30
C TYR A 88 7.87 -3.17 -2.33
N LYS A 89 9.19 -3.28 -2.36
CA LYS A 89 9.98 -4.04 -1.39
C LYS A 89 11.18 -3.21 -0.94
N LEU A 90 11.55 -3.32 0.33
CA LEU A 90 12.71 -2.62 0.86
C LEU A 90 14.00 -3.28 0.37
N GLU A 91 14.86 -2.50 -0.28
CA GLU A 91 16.21 -2.86 -0.72
C GLU A 91 17.17 -1.70 -0.44
N ASP A 92 18.32 -1.99 0.16
CA ASP A 92 19.33 -0.98 0.51
C ASP A 92 18.73 0.26 1.20
N ASP A 93 17.88 0.02 2.20
CA ASP A 93 17.13 1.01 2.99
C ASP A 93 16.20 1.91 2.15
N LYS A 94 15.78 1.48 0.97
CA LYS A 94 14.84 2.21 0.11
C LYS A 94 13.73 1.32 -0.42
N TRP A 95 12.54 1.88 -0.54
CA TRP A 95 11.42 1.19 -1.15
C TRP A 95 11.55 1.19 -2.67
N GLU A 96 11.77 0.02 -3.24
CA GLU A 96 11.94 -0.20 -4.68
C GLU A 96 10.71 -0.90 -5.26
N MET A 97 10.22 -0.41 -6.40
CA MET A 97 9.05 -1.00 -7.07
C MET A 97 9.43 -2.35 -7.69
N LYS A 98 8.67 -3.39 -7.36
CA LYS A 98 8.86 -4.77 -7.84
C LYS A 98 7.84 -5.18 -8.88
N ALA A 99 6.64 -4.64 -8.79
CA ALA A 99 5.61 -4.89 -9.80
C ALA A 99 4.71 -3.68 -9.94
N LYS A 100 4.18 -3.50 -11.15
CA LYS A 100 3.10 -2.57 -11.45
C LYS A 100 2.06 -3.30 -12.28
N VAL A 101 0.86 -3.43 -11.74
CA VAL A 101 -0.22 -4.21 -12.35
C VAL A 101 -1.43 -3.31 -12.56
N PHE A 102 -2.02 -3.41 -13.73
CA PHE A 102 -3.25 -2.73 -14.09
C PHE A 102 -4.05 -3.63 -15.02
N TRP A 103 -5.38 -3.51 -14.95
CA TRP A 103 -6.26 -4.28 -15.82
C TRP A 103 -6.16 -3.72 -17.25
N ILE A 104 -5.84 -4.57 -18.23
CA ILE A 104 -5.91 -4.23 -19.66
C ILE A 104 -7.17 -4.93 -20.19
N MET A 105 -8.11 -4.16 -20.71
CA MET A 105 -9.22 -4.72 -21.47
C MET A 105 -8.69 -5.24 -22.82
N ASN A 106 -8.89 -6.53 -23.09
CA ASN A 106 -8.90 -7.07 -24.46
C ASN A 106 -10.25 -6.78 -25.12
#